data_AF-A0A542I044-F1
#
_entry.id   AF-A0A542I044-F1
#
_cell.length_a   1.000
_cell.length_b   1.000
_cell.length_c   1.000
_cell.angle_alpha   90.00
_cell.angle_beta   90.00
_cell.angle_gamma   90.00
#
_symmetry.space_group_name_H-M   'P 1'
#
loop_
_entity.id
_entity.type
_entity.pdbx_description
1 polymer ?
#
loop_
_entity_poly.entity_id
_entity_poly.type
_entity_poly.pdbx_seq_one_letter_code
_entity_poly.pdbx_strand_id
1 'polypeptide(L)' 'MVAGPVLEVLTPEPLCDVFGVRGDTERHADGVVRITCAAEPLDLDREAEPAER' A
#
# COMPACT_ATOMS: atom_id res chain seq x y z
N MET A 1 9.31 17.18 -14.48
CA MET A 1 8.60 17.73 -13.31
C MET A 1 9.16 17.07 -12.06
N VAL A 2 9.65 17.85 -11.09
CA VAL A 2 9.96 17.35 -9.75
C VAL A 2 8.66 17.39 -8.97
N ALA A 3 8.17 16.23 -8.54
CA ALA A 3 7.00 16.19 -7.68
C ALA A 3 7.41 16.68 -6.29
N GLY A 4 6.51 17.37 -5.59
CA GLY A 4 6.80 17.88 -4.25
C GLY A 4 7.16 16.76 -3.26
N PRO A 5 7.73 17.10 -2.09
CA PRO A 5 8.32 16.13 -1.14
C PRO A 5 7.31 15.07 -0.66
N VAL A 6 6.01 15.39 -0.61
CA VAL A 6 4.95 14.43 -0.27
C VAL A 6 4.85 13.29 -1.29
N LEU A 7 5.07 13.58 -2.57
CA LEU A 7 5.00 12.58 -3.64
C LEU A 7 6.26 11.72 -3.74
N GLU A 8 7.35 12.10 -3.06
CA GLU A 8 8.54 11.24 -2.91
C GLU A 8 8.35 10.18 -1.82
N VAL A 9 7.54 10.48 -0.79
CA VAL A 9 7.30 9.57 0.34
C VAL A 9 6.11 8.64 0.12
N LEU A 10 5.33 8.81 -0.97
CA LEU A 10 4.23 7.89 -1.32
C LEU A 10 4.75 6.60 -1.97
N THR A 11 5.50 5.81 -1.22
CA THR A 11 5.91 4.45 -1.61
C THR A 11 4.97 3.40 -1.00
N PRO A 12 4.97 2.16 -1.50
CA PRO A 12 4.16 1.07 -0.94
C PRO A 12 4.37 0.84 0.56
N GLU A 13 5.60 0.99 1.06
CA GLU A 13 5.96 0.77 2.47
C GLU A 13 5.21 1.69 3.46
N PRO A 14 5.25 3.03 3.35
CA PRO A 14 4.48 3.93 4.20
C PRO A 14 2.97 3.83 3.99
N LEU A 15 2.50 3.42 2.81
CA LEU A 15 1.09 3.11 2.61
C LEU A 15 0.67 1.89 3.44
N CYS A 16 1.48 0.83 3.43
CA CYS A 16 1.26 -0.36 4.24
C CYS A 16 1.27 -0.04 5.74
N ASP A 17 2.20 0.80 6.19
CA ASP A 17 2.33 1.21 7.60
C ASP A 17 1.13 2.05 8.09
N VAL A 18 0.67 3.01 7.29
CA VAL A 18 -0.44 3.90 7.67
C VAL A 18 -1.81 3.21 7.56
N PHE A 19 -2.02 2.44 6.49
CA PHE A 19 -3.32 1.84 6.20
C PHE A 19 -3.48 0.41 6.73
N GLY A 20 -2.39 -0.28 7.11
CA GLY A 20 -2.42 -1.65 7.62
C GLY A 20 -2.82 -2.69 6.57
N VAL A 21 -2.74 -2.34 5.28
CA VAL A 21 -3.12 -3.19 4.15
C VAL A 21 -2.03 -3.20 3.10
N ARG A 22 -1.99 -4.26 2.28
CA ARG A 22 -1.14 -4.26 1.09
C ARG A 22 -1.58 -3.16 0.12
N GLY A 23 -0.62 -2.57 -0.58
CA GLY A 23 -0.93 -1.59 -1.62
C GLY A 23 0.24 -1.32 -2.53
N ASP A 24 -0.09 -0.73 -3.68
CA ASP A 24 0.86 -0.39 -4.74
C ASP A 24 0.71 1.08 -5.12
N THR A 25 1.83 1.68 -5.54
CA THR A 25 1.87 3.04 -6.07
C THR A 25 2.41 3.03 -7.49
N GLU A 26 1.68 3.64 -8.42
CA GLU A 26 2.13 3.88 -9.79
C GLU A 26 2.25 5.39 -10.06
N ARG A 27 3.29 5.78 -10.78
CA ARG A 27 3.59 7.18 -11.10
C ARG A 27 3.49 7.41 -12.60
N HIS A 28 2.61 8.32 -12.98
CA HIS A 28 2.36 8.66 -14.37
C HIS A 28 3.11 9.93 -14.79
N ALA A 29 3.48 10.00 -16.07
CA ALA A 29 4.29 11.10 -16.62
C ALA A 29 3.56 12.45 -16.65
N ASP A 30 2.23 12.44 -16.54
CA ASP A 30 1.35 13.61 -16.42
C ASP A 30 1.31 14.19 -14.99
N GLY A 31 2.04 13.58 -14.05
CA GLY A 31 2.11 14.00 -12.65
C GLY A 31 1.06 13.36 -11.75
N VAL A 32 0.25 12.43 -12.27
CA VAL A 32 -0.71 11.66 -11.46
C VAL A 32 0.02 10.54 -10.71
N VAL A 33 -0.29 10.39 -9.43
CA VAL A 33 0.11 9.23 -8.63
C VAL A 33 -1.14 8.42 -8.32
N ARG A 34 -1.14 7.15 -8.72
CA ARG A 34 -2.24 6.21 -8.49
C ARG A 34 -1.86 5.30 -7.33
N ILE A 35 -2.73 5.24 -6.33
CA ILE A 35 -2.58 4.37 -5.16
C ILE A 35 -3.66 3.30 -5.25
N THR A 36 -3.25 2.04 -5.18
CA THR A 36 -4.17 0.91 -5.10
C THR A 36 -4.02 0.29 -3.72
N CYS A 37 -5.06 0.40 -2.89
CA CYS A 37 -5.11 -0.31 -1.62
C CYS A 37 -5.81 -1.65 -1.85
N ALA A 38 -5.09 -2.74 -1.67
CA ALA A 38 -5.71 -4.05 -1.62
C ALA A 38 -6.49 -4.16 -0.31
N ALA A 39 -7.69 -4.73 -0.33
CA ALA A 39 -8.43 -5.07 0.89
C ALA A 39 -7.84 -6.32 1.57
N GLU A 40 -6.51 -6.39 1.64
CA GLU A 40 -5.70 -7.46 2.19
C GLU A 40 -4.94 -6.92 3.41
N PRO A 41 -5.48 -7.12 4.62
CA PRO A 41 -4.82 -6.75 5.87
C PRO A 41 -3.45 -7.43 6.04
N LEU A 42 -2.48 -6.70 6.59
CA LEU A 42 -1.12 -7.21 6.84
C LEU A 42 -1.04 -8.16 8.05
N ASP A 43 -1.98 -8.05 8.99
CA ASP A 43 -2.02 -8.84 10.23
C ASP A 43 -2.79 -10.18 10.12
N LEU A 44 -3.49 -10.44 9.00
CA LEU A 44 -4.30 -11.66 8.85
C LEU A 44 -3.47 -12.95 8.68
N ASP A 45 -2.15 -12.86 8.52
CA ASP A 45 -1.26 -14.02 8.52
C ASP A 45 -1.11 -14.66 9.93
N ARG A 46 -1.61 -14.02 11.01
CA ARG A 46 -1.56 -14.58 12.38
C ARG A 46 -2.79 -15.42 12.79
N GLU A 47 -3.88 -15.42 12.03
CA GLU A 47 -5.12 -16.14 12.40
C GLU A 47 -5.57 -17.21 11.39
N ALA A 48 -4.74 -17.57 10.41
CA ALA A 48 -4.93 -18.82 9.67
C ALA A 48 -4.43 -20.03 10.50
N GLU A 49 -4.88 -20.13 11.76
CA GLU A 49 -4.98 -21.44 12.41
C GLU A 49 -5.93 -22.25 11.51
N PRO A 50 -5.51 -23.40 10.95
CA PRO A 50 -6.39 -24.18 10.09
C PRO A 50 -7.62 -24.51 10.91
N ALA A 51 -8.80 -24.14 10.41
CA ALA A 51 -10.05 -24.64 10.95
C ALA A 51 -10.00 -26.17 10.87
N GLU A 52 -9.59 -26.78 11.99
CA GLU A 52 -9.59 -28.22 12.19
C GLU A 52 -11.04 -28.70 11.99
N ARG A 53 -11.17 -29.79 11.23
CA ARG A 53 -12.40 -30.28 10.60
C ARG A 53 -13.55 -30.57 11.55
#